data_AF-A0AA96RKK1-F1
#
_entry.id   AF-A0AA96RKK1-F1
#
_cell.length_a   1.000
_cell.length_b   1.000
_cell.length_c   1.000
_cell.angle_alpha   90.00
_cell.angle_beta   90.00
_cell.angle_gamma   90.00
#
_symmetry.space_group_name_H-M   'P 1'
#
loop_
_entity.id
_entity.type
_entity.pdbx_description
1 polymer ?
#
loop_
_entity_poly.entity_id
_entity_poly.type
_entity_poly.pdbx_seq_one_letter_code
_entity_poly.pdbx_strand_id
1 'polypeptide(L)'
;MRSDTKRLLNTVQLLSEIGIIVGYLLGLIPFVYAWSCSWVIPLVFVNFVLAFLTGNGTTVKTILNIAMAFLSLIPLIGYVFRFGGLLLSALNIKELNRGRNY
;
A
#
# COMPACT_ATOMS: atom_id res chain seq x y z
N MET A 1 -23.52 -2.67 -1.75
CA MET A 1 -22.71 -3.69 -1.06
C MET A 1 -23.23 -3.86 0.36
N ARG A 2 -23.36 -5.10 0.84
CA ARG A 2 -23.66 -5.39 2.26
C ARG A 2 -22.56 -4.83 3.16
N SER A 3 -22.92 -4.39 4.37
CA SER A 3 -21.99 -3.80 5.35
C SER A 3 -20.84 -4.75 5.69
N ASP A 4 -21.13 -6.05 5.81
CA ASP A 4 -20.14 -7.09 6.09
C ASP A 4 -19.09 -7.23 4.97
N THR A 5 -19.51 -7.15 3.71
CA THR A 5 -18.60 -7.21 2.55
C THR A 5 -17.65 -6.01 2.53
N LYS A 6 -18.13 -4.80 2.87
CA LYS A 6 -17.27 -3.61 2.98
C LYS A 6 -16.26 -3.72 4.11
N ARG A 7 -16.66 -4.26 5.28
CA ARG A 7 -15.76 -4.51 6.41
C ARG A 7 -14.68 -5.54 6.08
N LEU A 8 -15.05 -6.60 5.37
CA LEU A 8 -14.10 -7.62 4.91
C LEU A 8 -13.09 -7.02 3.93
N LEU A 9 -13.55 -6.29 2.92
CA LEU A 9 -12.69 -5.63 1.92
C LEU A 9 -11.73 -4.64 2.58
N ASN A 10 -12.19 -3.81 3.51
CA ASN A 10 -11.33 -2.91 4.29
C ASN A 10 -10.27 -3.66 5.10
N THR A 11 -10.61 -4.84 5.64
CA THR A 11 -9.65 -5.65 6.42
C THR A 11 -8.58 -6.25 5.51
N VAL A 12 -8.97 -6.78 4.35
CA VAL A 12 -8.02 -7.28 3.34
C VAL A 12 -7.14 -6.14 2.81
N GLN A 13 -7.72 -4.95 2.62
CA GLN A 13 -7.00 -3.76 2.22
C GLN A 13 -5.93 -3.38 3.25
N LEU A 14 -6.29 -3.36 4.54
CA LEU A 14 -5.36 -3.07 5.62
C LEU A 14 -4.22 -4.10 5.71
N LEU A 15 -4.53 -5.40 5.56
CA LEU A 15 -3.50 -6.45 5.50
C LEU A 15 -2.56 -6.26 4.32
N SER A 16 -3.09 -5.86 3.17
CA SER A 16 -2.30 -5.57 1.98
C SER A 16 -1.36 -4.39 2.22
N GLU A 17 -1.80 -3.34 2.93
CA GLU A 17 -0.94 -2.21 3.31
C GLU A 17 0.17 -2.58 4.27
N ILE A 18 -0.11 -3.45 5.24
CA ILE A 18 0.92 -3.97 6.14
C ILE A 18 1.96 -4.75 5.33
N GLY A 19 1.53 -5.58 4.39
CA GLY A 19 2.43 -6.29 3.48
C GLY A 19 3.30 -5.34 2.66
N ILE A 20 2.72 -4.26 2.11
CA ILE A 20 3.45 -3.23 1.35
C ILE A 20 4.50 -2.54 2.23
N ILE A 21 4.16 -2.19 3.47
CA ILE A 21 5.09 -1.59 4.44
C ILE A 21 6.27 -2.54 4.71
N VAL A 22 5.98 -3.80 5.00
CA VAL A 22 7.01 -4.83 5.23
C VAL A 22 7.89 -4.97 3.98
N GLY A 23 7.29 -4.95 2.81
CA GLY A 23 8.01 -5.02 1.54
C GLY A 23 8.93 -3.84 1.34
N TYR A 24 8.47 -2.61 1.59
CA TYR A 24 9.31 -1.42 1.51
C TYR A 24 10.48 -1.46 2.52
N LEU A 25 10.24 -1.93 3.75
CA LEU A 25 11.29 -2.11 4.75
C LEU A 25 12.34 -3.14 4.32
N LEU A 26 11.90 -4.32 3.86
CA LEU A 26 12.80 -5.37 3.38
C LEU A 26 13.57 -4.92 2.15
N GLY A 27 12.96 -4.12 1.29
CA GLY A 27 13.61 -3.55 0.13
C GLY A 27 14.77 -2.60 0.48
N LEU A 28 14.82 -2.03 1.69
CA LEU A 28 15.95 -1.21 2.12
C LEU A 28 17.27 -2.00 2.17
N ILE A 29 17.19 -3.34 2.21
CA ILE A 29 18.33 -4.23 2.08
C ILE A 29 18.62 -4.43 0.59
N PRO A 30 19.80 -4.03 0.08
CA PRO A 30 20.12 -4.07 -1.35
C PRO A 30 19.92 -5.45 -2.00
N PHE A 31 20.24 -6.54 -1.28
CA PHE A 31 20.10 -7.91 -1.77
C PHE A 31 18.65 -8.39 -1.85
N VAL A 32 17.76 -7.80 -1.06
CA VAL A 32 16.33 -8.15 -1.00
C VAL A 32 15.50 -7.19 -1.86
N TYR A 33 16.13 -6.14 -2.40
CA TYR A 33 15.51 -5.09 -3.20
C TYR A 33 14.66 -5.61 -4.37
N ALA A 34 15.26 -6.43 -5.24
CA ALA A 34 14.58 -6.93 -6.44
C ALA A 34 13.47 -7.93 -6.10
N TRP A 35 13.72 -8.76 -5.08
CA TRP A 35 12.75 -9.71 -4.56
C TRP A 35 11.54 -8.98 -3.95
N SER A 36 11.77 -7.94 -3.14
CA SER A 36 10.72 -7.08 -2.58
C SER A 36 9.84 -6.44 -3.67
N CYS A 37 10.46 -5.85 -4.70
CA CYS A 37 9.72 -5.23 -5.80
C CYS A 37 8.77 -6.21 -6.52
N SER A 38 9.16 -7.49 -6.64
CA SER A 38 8.39 -8.50 -7.38
C SER A 38 6.99 -8.73 -6.82
N TRP A 39 6.80 -8.55 -5.51
CA TRP A 39 5.52 -8.79 -4.83
C TRP A 39 4.89 -7.53 -4.25
N VAL A 40 5.66 -6.47 -3.96
CA VAL A 40 5.12 -5.16 -3.55
C VAL A 40 4.29 -4.53 -4.66
N ILE A 41 4.78 -4.53 -5.91
CA ILE A 41 4.07 -3.90 -7.03
C ILE A 41 2.68 -4.55 -7.25
N PRO A 42 2.56 -5.89 -7.35
CA PRO A 42 1.25 -6.55 -7.41
C PRO A 42 0.34 -6.22 -6.23
N LEU A 43 0.87 -6.21 -4.99
CA LEU A 43 0.08 -5.90 -3.80
C LEU A 43 -0.48 -4.48 -3.81
N VAL A 44 0.32 -3.49 -4.22
CA VAL A 44 -0.12 -2.11 -4.33
C VAL A 44 -1.24 -1.99 -5.39
N PHE A 45 -1.14 -2.75 -6.48
CA PHE A 45 -2.18 -2.78 -7.51
C PHE A 45 -3.48 -3.41 -7.01
N VAL A 46 -3.40 -4.54 -6.30
CA VAL A 46 -4.56 -5.18 -5.65
C VAL A 46 -5.19 -4.24 -4.64
N ASN A 47 -4.38 -3.57 -3.81
CA ASN A 47 -4.84 -2.57 -2.84
C ASN A 47 -5.59 -1.42 -3.53
N PHE A 48 -5.12 -0.96 -4.69
CA PHE A 48 -5.81 0.08 -5.46
C PHE A 48 -7.19 -0.38 -5.95
N VAL A 49 -7.30 -1.59 -6.49
CA VAL A 49 -8.59 -2.16 -6.92
C VAL A 49 -9.54 -2.26 -5.72
N LEU A 50 -9.06 -2.71 -4.57
CA LEU A 50 -9.86 -2.79 -3.33
C LEU A 50 -10.33 -1.40 -2.86
N ALA A 51 -9.45 -0.41 -2.87
CA ALA A 51 -9.77 0.97 -2.50
C ALA A 51 -10.82 1.59 -3.44
N PHE A 52 -10.66 1.37 -4.74
CA PHE A 52 -11.59 1.85 -5.78
C PHE A 52 -12.98 1.23 -5.60
N LEU A 53 -13.06 -0.08 -5.37
CA LEU A 53 -14.33 -0.78 -5.15
C LEU A 53 -15.02 -0.39 -3.83
N THR A 54 -14.23 -0.08 -2.80
CA THR A 54 -14.77 0.20 -1.46
C THR A 54 -15.17 1.68 -1.29
N GLY A 55 -14.55 2.59 -2.05
CA GLY A 55 -14.87 4.03 -2.03
C GLY A 55 -14.56 4.69 -0.68
N ASN A 56 -13.60 4.16 0.07
CA ASN A 56 -13.29 4.52 1.46
C ASN A 56 -12.35 5.75 1.59
N GLY A 57 -12.19 6.56 0.54
CA GLY A 57 -11.36 7.77 0.54
C GLY A 57 -9.85 7.51 0.38
N THR A 58 -9.39 6.26 0.45
CA THR A 58 -7.97 5.92 0.31
C THR A 58 -7.49 5.86 -1.14
N THR A 59 -8.41 5.88 -2.11
CA THR A 59 -8.12 5.69 -3.55
C THR A 59 -7.00 6.58 -4.08
N VAL A 60 -7.01 7.88 -3.77
CA VAL A 60 -5.98 8.83 -4.23
C VAL A 60 -4.61 8.50 -3.64
N LYS A 61 -4.57 8.10 -2.37
CA LYS A 61 -3.33 7.73 -1.69
C LYS A 61 -2.80 6.39 -2.19
N THR A 62 -3.67 5.45 -2.55
CA THR A 62 -3.26 4.17 -3.17
C THR A 62 -2.73 4.38 -4.58
N ILE A 63 -3.29 5.32 -5.36
CA ILE A 63 -2.72 5.74 -6.66
C ILE A 63 -1.31 6.32 -6.48
N LEU A 64 -1.11 7.19 -5.50
CA LEU A 64 0.22 7.70 -5.16
C LEU A 64 1.17 6.58 -4.74
N ASN A 65 0.67 5.58 -4.01
CA ASN A 65 1.46 4.42 -3.60
C ASN A 65 1.87 3.56 -4.81
N ILE A 66 1.02 3.45 -5.84
CA ILE A 66 1.39 2.83 -7.13
C ILE A 66 2.56 3.60 -7.76
N ALA A 67 2.43 4.93 -7.86
CA ALA A 67 3.50 5.75 -8.43
C ALA A 67 4.82 5.61 -7.65
N MET A 68 4.76 5.61 -6.31
CA MET A 68 5.91 5.36 -5.45
C MET A 68 6.51 3.97 -5.66
N ALA A 69 5.70 2.94 -5.82
CA ALA A 69 6.17 1.57 -6.07
C ALA A 69 6.91 1.47 -7.41
N PHE A 70 6.39 2.07 -8.48
CA PHE A 70 7.07 2.12 -9.78
C PHE A 70 8.33 2.97 -9.74
N LEU A 71 8.32 4.13 -9.08
CA LEU A 71 9.51 4.96 -8.90
C LEU A 71 10.56 4.27 -8.01
N SER A 72 10.13 3.34 -7.14
CA SER A 72 11.02 2.53 -6.33
C SER A 72 11.87 1.54 -7.13
N LEU A 73 11.56 1.24 -8.41
CA LEU A 73 12.36 0.40 -9.31
C LEU A 73 13.69 1.03 -9.75
N ILE A 74 13.88 2.33 -9.49
CA ILE A 74 15.16 3.01 -9.76
C ILE A 74 16.10 2.69 -8.59
N PRO A 75 17.19 1.92 -8.74
CA PRO A 75 17.96 1.40 -7.60
C PRO A 75 18.61 2.46 -6.71
N LEU A 76 18.96 3.63 -7.25
CA LEU A 76 19.59 4.74 -6.50
C LEU A 76 18.57 5.70 -5.87
N ILE A 77 17.55 6.09 -6.62
CA ILE A 77 16.54 7.08 -6.18
C ILE A 77 15.36 6.39 -5.46
N GLY A 78 15.19 5.09 -5.69
CA GLY A 78 14.09 4.28 -5.19
C GLY A 78 14.04 4.18 -3.67
N TYR A 79 15.17 4.33 -2.98
CA TYR A 79 15.19 4.41 -1.50
C TYR A 79 14.34 5.58 -0.99
N VAL A 80 14.43 6.76 -1.63
CA VAL A 80 13.63 7.94 -1.26
C VAL A 80 12.14 7.68 -1.47
N PHE A 81 11.79 7.08 -2.61
CA PHE A 81 10.41 6.75 -2.94
C PHE A 81 9.82 5.67 -2.03
N ARG A 82 10.65 4.75 -1.50
CA ARG A 82 10.19 3.78 -0.50
C ARG A 82 9.89 4.41 0.84
N PHE A 83 10.69 5.37 1.31
CA PHE A 83 10.34 6.15 2.50
C PHE A 83 9.02 6.92 2.28
N GLY A 84 8.82 7.48 1.09
CA GLY A 84 7.54 8.09 0.69
C GLY A 84 6.36 7.11 0.69
N GLY A 85 6.54 5.92 0.10
CA GLY A 85 5.54 4.85 0.08
C GLY A 85 5.20 4.31 1.47
N LEU A 86 6.19 4.23 2.37
CA LEU A 86 6.01 3.90 3.79
C LEU A 86 5.11 4.93 4.48
N LEU A 87 5.40 6.22 4.31
CA LEU A 87 4.61 7.31 4.88
C LEU A 87 3.17 7.30 4.36
N LEU A 88 2.98 7.13 3.05
CA LEU A 88 1.65 7.05 2.45
C LEU A 88 0.85 5.84 2.96
N SER A 89 1.50 4.69 3.08
CA SER A 89 0.86 3.48 3.63
C SER A 89 0.49 3.66 5.10
N ALA A 90 1.34 4.30 5.90
CA ALA A 90 1.02 4.64 7.29
C ALA A 90 -0.16 5.61 7.42
N LEU A 91 -0.26 6.58 6.51
CA LEU A 91 -1.38 7.52 6.45
C LEU A 91 -2.69 6.82 6.05
N ASN A 92 -2.63 5.84 5.13
CA ASN A 92 -3.80 5.05 4.77
C ASN A 92 -4.30 4.19 5.93
N ILE A 93 -3.40 3.50 6.63
CA ILE A 93 -3.75 2.71 7.82
C ILE A 93 -4.47 3.59 8.86
N LYS A 94 -3.97 4.82 9.09
CA LYS A 94 -4.58 5.76 10.05
C LYS A 94 -6.00 6.15 9.62
N GLU A 95 -6.24 6.33 8.33
CA GLU A 95 -7.54 6.72 7.78
C GLU A 95 -8.53 5.56 7.77
N LEU A 96 -8.08 4.35 7.42
CA LEU A 96 -8.82 3.09 7.52
C LEU A 96 -9.24 2.78 8.97
N ASN A 97 -8.35 2.99 9.95
CA ASN A 97 -8.70 2.82 11.37
C ASN A 97 -9.69 3.89 11.86
N ARG A 98 -9.61 5.12 11.35
CA ARG A 98 -10.52 6.21 11.74
C ARG A 98 -11.94 5.99 11.19
N GLY A 99 -12.08 5.41 10.00
CA GLY A 99 -13.37 5.02 9.42
C GLY A 99 -14.01 3.77 10.03
N ARG A 100 -13.30 3.02 10.88
CA ARG A 100 -13.82 1.81 11.55
C ARG A 100 -14.49 2.09 12.90
N ASN A 101 -14.25 3.26 13.48
CA ASN A 101 -14.74 3.70 14.79
C ASN A 101 -16.06 4.49 14.75
N TYR A 102 -16.71 4.60 13.59
CA TYR A 102 -18.05 5.16 13.44
C TYR A 102 -19.00 4.10 12.88
#